data_AF-T0ZJG6-F1
#
_entry.id   AF-T0ZJG6-F1
#
_cell.length_a   1.000
_cell.length_b   1.000
_cell.length_c   1.000
_cell.angle_alpha   90.00
_cell.angle_beta   90.00
_cell.angle_gamma   90.00
#
_symmetry.space_group_name_H-M   'P 1'
#
loop_
_entity.id
_entity.type
_entity.pdbx_description
1 polymer ?
#
loop_
_entity_poly.entity_id
_entity_poly.type
_entity_poly.pdbx_seq_one_letter_code
_entity_poly.pdbx_strand_id
1 'polypeptide(L)' 'MSTVPVDTVADGLLARDVGPATAREFAEAISGSKTVFWNGPLGLAEDPRFAEGTRSVLASLAQAPGV' A
#
# COMPACT_ATOMS: atom_id res chain seq x y z
N MET A 1 3.53 -9.49 14.02
CA MET A 1 2.58 -9.19 12.93
C MET A 1 3.03 -9.99 11.72
N SER A 2 2.15 -10.73 11.07
CA SER A 2 2.50 -11.59 9.94
C SER A 2 1.75 -11.15 8.69
N THR A 3 2.46 -10.97 7.59
CA THR A 3 1.86 -10.80 6.27
C THR A 3 1.50 -12.17 5.72
N VAL A 4 0.29 -12.31 5.18
CA VAL A 4 -0.18 -13.54 4.54
C VAL A 4 -0.82 -13.20 3.18
N PRO A 5 -0.84 -14.14 2.22
CA PRO A 5 -1.70 -14.05 1.05
C PRO A 5 -3.17 -13.81 1.42
N VAL A 6 -3.89 -13.04 0.60
CA VAL A 6 -5.28 -12.60 0.89
C VAL A 6 -6.26 -13.76 1.08
N ASP A 7 -6.03 -14.88 0.40
CA ASP A 7 -6.81 -16.11 0.43
C ASP A 7 -6.48 -17.00 1.65
N THR A 8 -5.50 -16.62 2.46
CA THR A 8 -5.04 -17.39 3.63
C THR A 8 -5.17 -16.62 4.95
N VAL A 9 -5.93 -15.52 4.94
CA VAL A 9 -6.26 -14.79 6.18
C VAL A 9 -7.11 -15.70 7.06
N ALA A 10 -6.58 -16.08 8.22
CA ALA A 10 -7.27 -16.96 9.15
C ALA A 10 -8.50 -16.30 9.79
N ASP A 11 -9.50 -17.11 10.12
CA ASP A 11 -10.73 -16.66 10.78
C ASP A 11 -10.41 -15.89 12.07
N GLY A 12 -11.13 -14.77 12.28
CA GLY A 12 -10.94 -13.89 13.44
C GLY A 12 -9.76 -12.92 13.32
N LEU A 13 -8.95 -13.01 12.26
CA LEU A 13 -7.95 -11.98 11.93
C LEU A 13 -8.52 -10.93 10.98
N LEU A 14 -7.93 -9.74 11.00
CA LEU A 14 -8.30 -8.62 10.14
C LEU A 14 -7.07 -8.17 9.35
N ALA A 15 -7.21 -8.07 8.03
CA ALA A 15 -6.25 -7.35 7.18
C ALA A 15 -6.36 -5.85 7.47
N ARG A 16 -5.27 -5.23 7.91
CA ARG A 16 -5.24 -3.83 8.34
C ARG A 16 -4.24 -2.96 7.59
N ASP A 17 -3.39 -3.56 6.76
CA ASP A 17 -2.49 -2.87 5.83
C ASP A 17 -2.23 -3.79 4.63
N VAL A 18 -1.79 -3.21 3.52
CA VAL A 18 -1.35 -3.98 2.36
C VAL A 18 0.02 -4.61 2.62
N GLY A 19 0.27 -5.76 2.01
CA GLY A 19 1.57 -6.41 2.06
C GLY A 19 2.62 -5.72 1.18
N PRO A 20 3.91 -6.02 1.38
CA PRO A 20 5.01 -5.44 0.61
C PRO A 20 4.94 -5.79 -0.89
N ALA A 21 4.37 -6.95 -1.25
CA ALA A 21 4.16 -7.33 -2.65
C ALA A 21 3.18 -6.37 -3.35
N THR A 22 2.02 -6.11 -2.74
CA THR A 22 1.03 -5.15 -3.26
C THR A 22 1.58 -3.73 -3.32
N ALA A 23 2.30 -3.29 -2.28
CA ALA A 23 2.94 -1.97 -2.29
C ALA A 23 3.94 -1.81 -3.45
N ARG A 24 4.71 -2.87 -3.76
CA ARG A 24 5.62 -2.91 -4.91
C ARG A 24 4.88 -2.85 -6.24
N GLU A 25 3.81 -3.62 -6.41
CA GLU A 25 3.00 -3.61 -7.63
C GLU A 25 2.39 -2.21 -7.88
N PHE A 26 1.92 -1.54 -6.82
CA PHE A 26 1.45 -0.16 -6.91
C PHE A 26 2.57 0.81 -7.29
N ALA A 27 3.76 0.68 -6.71
CA ALA A 27 4.91 1.50 -7.08
C ALA A 27 5.27 1.34 -8.57
N GLU A 28 5.27 0.11 -9.09
CA GLU A 28 5.53 -0.19 -10.50
C GLU A 28 4.45 0.46 -11.40
N ALA A 29 3.17 0.32 -11.06
CA ALA A 29 2.08 0.96 -11.80
C ALA A 29 2.15 2.51 -11.78
N ILE A 30 2.49 3.10 -10.63
CA ILE A 30 2.69 4.54 -10.48
C ILE A 30 3.84 5.04 -11.35
N SER A 31 4.96 4.31 -11.39
CA SER A 31 6.14 4.72 -12.17
C SER A 31 5.88 4.83 -13.68
N GLY A 32 4.94 4.04 -14.21
CA GLY A 32 4.52 4.08 -15.61
C GLY A 32 3.41 5.09 -15.91
N SER A 33 2.87 5.75 -14.89
CA SER A 33 1.73 6.65 -15.01
C SER A 33 2.16 8.09 -15.23
N LYS A 34 1.48 8.81 -16.14
CA LYS A 34 1.71 10.25 -16.38
C LYS A 34 0.98 11.15 -15.38
N THR A 35 -0.14 10.69 -14.84
CA THR A 35 -0.95 11.45 -13.91
C THR A 35 -1.55 10.48 -12.92
N VAL A 36 -1.44 10.78 -11.63
CA VAL A 36 -2.00 9.96 -10.57
C VAL A 36 -2.87 10.82 -9.66
N PHE A 37 -4.10 10.36 -9.42
CA PHE A 37 -4.98 10.91 -8.40
C PHE A 37 -5.03 9.95 -7.22
N TRP A 38 -4.80 10.47 -6.01
CA TRP A 38 -4.77 9.68 -4.79
C TRP A 38 -5.83 10.16 -3.79
N ASN A 39 -6.64 9.22 -3.28
CA ASN A 39 -7.60 9.49 -2.23
C ASN A 39 -7.77 8.28 -1.30
N GLY A 40 -7.46 8.45 -0.02
CA GLY A 40 -7.60 7.43 1.03
C GLY A 40 -6.31 6.65 1.33
N PRO A 41 -6.14 6.13 2.56
CA PRO A 41 -5.03 5.24 2.91
C PRO A 41 -5.29 3.81 2.42
N LEU A 42 -4.22 2.99 2.38
CA LEU A 42 -4.30 1.56 2.00
C LEU A 42 -4.58 0.62 3.19
N GLY A 43 -4.64 1.18 4.39
CA GLY A 43 -4.82 0.45 5.64
C GLY A 43 -5.23 1.40 6.76
N LEU A 44 -5.13 0.92 8.00
CA LEU A 44 -5.35 1.69 9.22
C LEU A 44 -4.11 2.54 9.53
N ALA A 45 -3.84 3.52 8.66
CA ALA A 45 -2.59 4.28 8.65
C ALA A 45 -2.36 5.14 9.91
N GLU A 46 -3.40 5.42 10.70
CA GLU A 46 -3.32 6.12 11.98
C GLU A 46 -2.61 5.28 13.06
N ASP A 47 -2.58 3.95 12.91
CA ASP A 47 -1.83 3.05 13.76
C ASP A 47 -0.46 2.75 13.11
N PRO A 48 0.68 3.14 13.73
CA PRO A 48 2.01 2.96 13.13
C PRO A 48 2.35 1.52 12.75
N ARG A 49 1.68 0.54 13.37
CA ARG A 49 1.87 -0.88 13.03
C ARG A 49 1.35 -1.19 11.61
N PHE A 50 0.37 -0.44 11.11
CA PHE A 50 -0.36 -0.67 9.86
C PHE A 50 -0.24 0.50 8.87
N ALA A 51 0.81 1.31 9.02
CA ALA A 51 1.02 2.50 8.21
C ALA A 51 1.99 2.29 7.03
N GLU A 52 2.73 1.18 7.01
CA GLU A 52 3.88 1.02 6.13
C GLU A 52 3.48 0.87 4.66
N GLY A 53 2.41 0.14 4.37
CA GLY A 53 1.89 -0.01 3.01
C GLY A 53 1.47 1.34 2.42
N THR A 54 0.73 2.14 3.19
CA THR A 54 0.35 3.50 2.79
C THR A 54 1.58 4.39 2.59
N ARG A 55 2.55 4.37 3.52
CA ARG A 55 3.78 5.18 3.42
C ARG A 55 4.62 4.81 2.20
N SER A 56 4.77 3.51 1.93
CA SER A 56 5.53 2.99 0.78
C SER A 56 4.96 3.53 -0.54
N VAL A 57 3.63 3.50 -0.70
CA VAL A 57 2.99 3.94 -1.94
C VAL A 57 3.00 5.46 -2.07
N LEU A 58 2.78 6.20 -0.98
CA LEU A 58 2.96 7.66 -0.96
C LEU A 58 4.39 8.07 -1.31
N ALA A 59 5.40 7.30 -0.89
CA ALA A 59 6.78 7.55 -1.27
C ALA A 59 6.99 7.35 -2.78
N SER A 60 6.38 6.35 -3.40
CA SER A 60 6.41 6.18 -4.86
C SER A 60 5.73 7.33 -5.60
N LEU A 61 4.60 7.82 -5.10
CA LEU A 61 3.93 9.01 -5.66
C LEU A 61 4.82 10.25 -5.59
N ALA A 62 5.51 10.46 -4.47
CA ALA A 62 6.41 11.60 -4.30
C ALA A 62 7.60 11.58 -5.29
N GLN A 63 7.97 10.41 -5.81
CA GLN A 63 9.04 10.23 -6.79
C GLN A 63 8.53 10.12 -8.23
N ALA A 64 7.21 10.08 -8.44
CA ALA A 64 6.64 9.88 -9.76
C ALA A 64 6.91 11.11 -10.64
N PRO A 65 7.27 10.92 -11.91
CA PRO A 65 7.40 12.02 -12.86
C PRO A 65 6.01 12.59 -13.14
N GLY A 66 5.65 13.65 -12.42
CA GLY A 66 4.41 14.38 -12.64
C GLY A 66 4.40 15.09 -14.01
N VAL A 67 3.21 15.42 -14.48
CA VAL A 67 2.98 16.33 -15.61
C VAL A 67 2.38 17.62 -15.08
#